data_AF-T0LM03-F1
#
_entry.id   AF-T0LM03-F1
#
_cell.length_a   1.000
_cell.length_b   1.000
_cell.length_c   1.000
_cell.angle_alpha   90.00
_cell.angle_beta   90.00
_cell.angle_gamma   90.00
#
_symmetry.space_group_name_H-M   'P 1'
#
loop_
_entity.id
_entity.type
_entity.pdbx_description
1 polymer ?
#
loop_
_entity_poly.entity_id
_entity_poly.type
_entity_poly.pdbx_seq_one_letter_code
_entity_poly.pdbx_strand_id
1 'polypeptide(L)' 'MHIDSDLYSSAKTIFRYTEKNIQEGTVIIFDEFFNYPGWENGEFLAFKEFTYETKIKFKYLSYNQNGEQLAVIITYKK' A
#
# COMPACT_ATOMS: atom_id res chain seq x y z
N MET A 1 -3.67 3.82 8.08
CA MET A 1 -2.19 3.88 8.08
C MET A 1 -1.78 4.74 6.90
N HIS A 2 -1.01 5.79 7.12
CA HIS A 2 -0.47 6.64 6.05
C HIS A 2 0.95 6.17 5.75
N ILE A 3 1.26 5.91 4.48
CA ILE A 3 2.58 5.59 3.98
C ILE A 3 3.00 6.75 3.08
N ASP A 4 4.11 7.37 3.44
CA ASP A 4 4.70 8.55 2.80
C ASP A 4 6.20 8.39 3.03
N SER A 5 6.80 7.50 2.24
CA SER A 5 8.11 6.94 2.53
C SER A 5 9.06 6.91 1.33
N ASP A 6 8.53 7.22 0.14
CA ASP A 6 9.11 7.28 -1.20
C ASP A 6 9.75 5.96 -1.70
N LEU A 7 10.59 5.38 -0.86
CA LEU A 7 11.40 4.20 -1.15
C LEU A 7 10.64 2.90 -0.89
N TYR A 8 10.81 1.96 -1.81
CA TYR A 8 10.35 0.57 -1.64
C TYR A 8 10.84 -0.06 -0.33
N SER A 9 12.12 0.11 0.02
CA SER A 9 12.70 -0.51 1.23
C SER A 9 12.04 0.00 2.51
N SER A 10 11.67 1.28 2.54
CA SER A 10 10.94 1.91 3.64
C SER A 10 9.51 1.36 3.72
N ALA A 11 8.76 1.36 2.62
CA ALA A 11 7.41 0.80 2.57
C ALA A 11 7.38 -0.70 2.93
N LYS A 12 8.31 -1.51 2.40
CA LYS A 12 8.44 -2.94 2.73
C LYS A 12 8.73 -3.15 4.21
N THR A 13 9.57 -2.30 4.81
CA THR A 13 9.85 -2.31 6.25
C THR A 13 8.59 -2.05 7.07
N ILE A 14 7.79 -1.03 6.69
CA ILE A 14 6.51 -0.75 7.34
C ILE A 14 5.60 -1.97 7.30
N PHE A 15 5.39 -2.58 6.13
CA PHE A 15 4.55 -3.78 6.01
C PHE A 15 5.06 -4.94 6.85
N ARG A 16 6.37 -5.22 6.85
CA ARG A 16 6.98 -6.28 7.66
C ARG A 16 6.67 -6.13 9.16
N TYR A 17 6.74 -4.91 9.70
CA TYR A 17 6.56 -4.69 11.14
C TYR A 17 5.11 -4.43 11.54
N THR A 18 4.25 -4.02 10.60
CA THR A 18 2.84 -3.72 10.86
C THR A 18 1.88 -4.81 10.39
N GLU A 19 2.37 -5.87 9.74
CA GLU A 19 1.54 -6.97 9.21
C GLU A 19 0.50 -7.44 10.23
N LYS A 20 0.90 -7.71 11.47
CA LYS A 20 0.00 -8.22 12.53
C LYS A 20 -1.11 -7.23 12.92
N ASN A 21 -0.92 -5.94 12.70
CA ASN A 21 -1.89 -4.90 13.02
C ASN A 21 -2.85 -4.60 11.86
N ILE A 22 -2.49 -4.97 10.63
CA ILE A 22 -3.34 -4.83 9.45
C ILE A 22 -4.41 -5.93 9.49
N GLN A 23 -5.69 -5.55 9.50
CA GLN A 23 -6.83 -6.46 9.57
C GLN A 23 -7.94 -6.02 8.59
N GLU A 24 -9.02 -6.79 8.49
CA GLU A 24 -10.20 -6.37 7.72
C GLU A 24 -10.71 -5.02 8.23
N GLY A 25 -11.03 -4.11 7.30
CA GLY A 25 -11.41 -2.73 7.59
C GLY A 25 -10.25 -1.77 7.76
N THR A 26 -8.99 -2.23 7.79
CA THR A 26 -7.83 -1.33 7.79
C THR A 26 -7.80 -0.52 6.48
N VAL A 27 -7.76 0.81 6.61
CA VAL A 27 -7.51 1.73 5.50
C VAL A 27 -6.02 2.07 5.44
N ILE A 28 -5.44 1.92 4.25
CA ILE A 28 -4.06 2.28 3.95
C ILE A 28 -4.09 3.38 2.89
N ILE A 29 -3.38 4.47 3.17
CA ILE A 29 -3.25 5.64 2.30
C ILE A 29 -1.77 5.74 1.93
N PHE A 30 -1.50 6.01 0.66
CA PHE A 30 -0.17 6.15 0.09
C PHE A 30 -0.03 7.57 -0.47
N ASP A 31 1.13 8.21 -0.27
CA ASP A 31 1.41 9.50 -0.89
C ASP A 31 1.93 9.34 -2.32
N GLU A 32 2.84 8.39 -2.55
CA GLU A 32 3.53 8.15 -3.83
C GLU A 32 3.23 6.75 -4.42
N PHE A 33 1.96 6.45 -4.73
CA PHE A 33 1.56 5.10 -5.18
C PHE A 33 1.64 4.89 -6.70
N PHE A 34 1.32 5.90 -7.51
CA PHE A 34 1.27 5.79 -8.98
C PHE A 34 1.50 7.15 -9.66
N ASN A 35 1.49 7.20 -10.99
CA ASN A 35 1.44 8.45 -11.79
C ASN A 35 2.74 9.28 -11.92
N TYR A 36 3.90 8.70 -11.59
CA TYR A 36 5.21 9.31 -11.84
C TYR A 36 6.19 8.27 -12.42
N PRO A 37 7.20 8.64 -13.23
CA PRO A 37 8.11 7.67 -13.83
C PRO A 37 8.80 6.78 -12.78
N GLY A 38 8.62 5.45 -12.90
CA GLY A 38 9.26 4.47 -12.02
C GLY A 38 8.51 4.12 -10.74
N TRP A 39 7.29 4.63 -10.55
CA TRP A 39 6.38 4.31 -9.44
C TRP A 39 6.23 2.82 -9.17
N GLU A 40 6.33 1.99 -10.22
CA GLU A 40 6.22 0.54 -10.13
C GLU A 40 7.30 -0.09 -9.27
N ASN A 41 8.37 0.62 -8.94
CA ASN A 41 9.50 0.16 -8.13
C ASN A 41 9.48 0.69 -6.68
N GLY A 42 8.49 1.53 -6.31
CA GLY A 42 8.38 2.18 -5.00
C GLY A 42 7.36 1.51 -4.08
N GLU A 43 6.48 2.32 -3.48
CA GLU A 43 5.44 1.87 -2.55
C GLU A 43 4.48 0.86 -3.18
N PHE A 44 4.18 1.01 -4.48
CA PHE A 44 3.38 0.06 -5.23
C PHE A 44 3.95 -1.36 -5.19
N LEU A 45 5.26 -1.52 -5.43
CA LEU A 45 5.90 -2.83 -5.43
C LEU A 45 5.85 -3.45 -4.04
N ALA A 46 6.17 -2.67 -3.01
CA ALA A 46 6.11 -3.12 -1.62
C ALA A 46 4.71 -3.61 -1.24
N PHE A 47 3.67 -2.86 -1.62
CA PHE A 47 2.28 -3.24 -1.36
C PHE A 47 1.85 -4.46 -2.20
N LYS A 48 2.24 -4.53 -3.47
CA LYS A 48 1.94 -5.67 -4.34
C LYS A 48 2.55 -6.97 -3.80
N GLU A 49 3.81 -6.93 -3.38
CA GLU A 49 4.46 -8.08 -2.75
C GLU A 49 3.79 -8.45 -1.42
N PHE A 50 3.51 -7.47 -0.56
CA PHE A 50 2.82 -7.68 0.71
C PHE A 50 1.46 -8.38 0.53
N THR A 51 0.66 -7.91 -0.44
CA THR A 51 -0.66 -8.51 -0.72
C THR A 51 -0.54 -9.92 -1.30
N TYR A 52 0.48 -10.18 -2.13
CA TYR A 52 0.78 -11.50 -2.67
C TYR A 52 1.23 -12.49 -1.58
N GLU A 53 2.18 -12.09 -0.72
CA GLU A 53 2.76 -12.92 0.33
C GLU A 53 1.73 -13.30 1.41
N THR A 54 0.93 -12.32 1.84
CA THR A 54 -0.04 -12.52 2.94
C THR A 54 -1.43 -12.97 2.47
N LYS A 55 -1.69 -12.97 1.16
CA LYS A 55 -2.98 -13.33 0.55
C LYS A 55 -4.17 -12.50 1.05
N ILE A 56 -3.89 -11.30 1.57
CA ILE A 56 -4.92 -10.30 1.89
C ILE A 56 -5.59 -9.81 0.61
N LYS A 57 -6.87 -9.49 0.72
CA LYS A 57 -7.63 -8.84 -0.34
C LYS A 57 -7.91 -7.41 0.06
N PHE A 58 -7.98 -6.53 -0.93
CA PHE A 58 -8.26 -5.13 -0.74
C PHE A 58 -9.17 -4.59 -1.85
N LYS A 59 -9.72 -3.41 -1.62
CA LYS A 59 -10.43 -2.61 -2.62
C LYS A 59 -9.83 -1.21 -2.67
N TYR A 60 -9.79 -0.62 -3.86
CA TYR A 60 -9.51 0.81 -4.01
C TYR A 60 -10.70 1.62 -3.45
N LEU A 61 -10.40 2.60 -2.62
CA LEU A 61 -11.40 3.52 -2.04
C LEU A 61 -11.45 4.83 -2.82
N SER A 62 -10.30 5.44 -3.05
CA SER A 62 -10.17 6.72 -3.75
C SER A 62 -8.73 6.88 -4.26
N TYR A 63 -8.55 7.74 -5.25
CA TYR A 63 -7.24 8.11 -5.78
C TYR A 63 -7.25 9.59 -6.20
N ASN A 64 -6.09 10.20 -6.24
CA ASN A 64 -5.92 11.52 -6.82
C ASN A 64 -5.65 11.38 -8.33
N GLN A 65 -6.60 11.79 -9.18
CA GLN A 65 -6.47 11.65 -10.64
C GLN A 65 -5.24 12.38 -11.22
N ASN A 66 -4.83 13.49 -10.62
CA ASN A 66 -3.74 14.33 -11.11
C ASN A 66 -2.50 14.26 -10.20
N GLY A 67 -2.48 13.31 -9.27
CA GLY A 67 -1.37 13.10 -8.35
C GLY A 67 -1.09 11.62 -8.19
N GLU A 68 -0.45 11.29 -7.09
CA GLU A 68 0.16 9.98 -6.87
C GLU A 68 -0.54 9.22 -5.74
N GLN A 69 -1.42 9.91 -5.01
CA GLN A 69 -2.07 9.42 -3.81
C GLN A 69 -3.15 8.38 -4.10
N LEU A 70 -3.16 7.32 -3.29
CA LEU A 70 -4.16 6.26 -3.35
C LEU A 70 -4.59 5.84 -1.94
N ALA A 71 -5.89 5.57 -1.76
CA ALA A 71 -6.41 4.88 -0.59
C ALA A 71 -6.98 3.50 -0.94
N VAL A 72 -6.68 2.51 -0.12
CA VAL A 72 -7.25 1.16 -0.19
C VAL A 72 -7.84 0.75 1.16
N ILE A 73 -8.84 -0.13 1.12
CA ILE A 73 -9.36 -0.81 2.31
C ILE A 73 -9.09 -2.30 2.21
N ILE A 74 -8.56 -2.89 3.29
CA ILE A 74 -8.41 -4.34 3.41
C ILE A 74 -9.79 -4.96 3.62
N THR A 75 -10.17 -5.90 2.77
CA THR A 75 -11.50 -6.55 2.80
C THR A 75 -11.44 -8.00 3.24
N TYR A 76 -10.25 -8.58 3.37
CA TYR A 76 -10.07 -9.93 3.87
C TYR A 76 -8.62 -10.14 4.29
N LYS A 77 -8.45 -10.83 5.41
CA LYS A 77 -7.17 -11.39 5.85
C LYS A 77 -7.40 -12.79 6.41
N LYS A 78 -6.55 -13.73 6.01
CA LYS A 78 -6.61 -15.13 6.49
C LYS A 78 -6.10 -15.22 7.93
#